data_AF-A0A2A2VJV0-F1
#
_entry.id   AF-A0A2A2VJV0-F1
#
_cell.length_a   1.000
_cell.length_b   1.000
_cell.length_c   1.000
_cell.angle_alpha   90.00
_cell.angle_beta   90.00
_cell.angle_gamma   90.00
#
_symmetry.space_group_name_H-M   'P 1'
#
loop_
_entity.id
_entity.type
_entity.pdbx_description
1 polymer ?
#
loop_
_entity_poly.entity_id
_entity_poly.type
_entity_poly.pdbx_seq_one_letter_code
_entity_poly.pdbx_strand_id
1 'polypeptide(L)'
;MDTSSTIAMFLHFGLVGVGCLAVAEKFIPLLPSYVLLMLLGLTVPDGTMLATTILATSAGSVVGALGWYGLGRALGSRRIEGLVTHYGKFVLLRPSLYRQLTDAYRGNHFWVTLIGQTLPTVRIYLALPAGVLRLEPRAFVMATAIGTVIWNMPFLTLGYALRGSGHDPVSLGFWVVVVLIAIELALLLGFRFYKRSLTPRRFAEPLALPSRLPVEEGA
;
A
#
# COMPACT_ATOMS: atom_id res chain seq x y z
N MET A 1 -21.45 6.63 18.92
CA MET A 1 -21.39 7.55 17.76
C MET A 1 -21.55 6.69 16.54
N ASP A 2 -22.70 6.79 15.86
CA ASP A 2 -22.98 5.95 14.70
C ASP A 2 -22.03 6.36 13.56
N THR A 3 -21.34 5.39 12.97
CA THR A 3 -20.43 5.63 11.84
C THR A 3 -21.11 6.35 10.68
N SER A 4 -22.41 6.10 10.51
CA SER A 4 -23.28 6.76 9.51
C SER A 4 -23.43 8.27 9.73
N SER A 5 -23.53 8.75 10.99
CA SER A 5 -23.69 10.19 11.27
C SER A 5 -22.38 10.96 11.07
N THR A 6 -21.24 10.35 11.36
CA THR A 6 -19.92 10.96 11.11
C THR A 6 -19.68 11.16 9.61
N ILE A 7 -20.00 10.16 8.78
CA ILE A 7 -19.87 10.25 7.32
C ILE A 7 -20.80 11.32 6.77
N ALA A 8 -22.06 11.37 7.21
CA ALA A 8 -23.01 12.39 6.79
C ALA A 8 -22.55 13.82 7.13
N MET A 9 -21.92 14.00 8.30
CA MET A 9 -21.34 15.28 8.73
C MET A 9 -20.19 15.73 7.81
N PHE A 10 -19.27 14.83 7.45
CA PHE A 10 -18.20 15.17 6.50
C PHE A 10 -18.73 15.47 5.09
N LEU A 11 -19.76 14.76 4.64
CA LEU A 11 -20.39 15.02 3.34
C LEU A 11 -21.06 16.41 3.28
N HIS A 12 -21.54 16.96 4.41
CA HIS A 12 -22.11 18.32 4.47
C HIS A 12 -21.08 19.42 4.20
N PHE A 13 -19.79 19.18 4.44
CA PHE A 13 -18.72 20.15 4.16
C PHE A 13 -18.26 20.15 2.69
N GLY A 14 -18.98 19.47 1.79
CA GLY A 14 -18.65 19.41 0.36
C GLY A 14 -17.24 18.85 0.10
N LEU A 15 -16.53 19.40 -0.90
CA LEU A 15 -15.21 18.91 -1.30
C LEU A 15 -14.15 18.97 -0.19
N VAL A 16 -14.25 19.95 0.72
CA VAL A 16 -13.33 20.07 1.87
C VAL A 16 -13.54 18.91 2.83
N GLY A 17 -14.79 18.57 3.12
CA GLY A 17 -15.14 17.42 3.95
C GLY A 17 -14.68 16.10 3.35
N VAL A 18 -14.82 15.93 2.04
CA VAL A 18 -14.29 14.77 1.30
C VAL A 18 -12.77 14.65 1.44
N GLY A 19 -12.05 15.77 1.30
CA GLY A 19 -10.60 15.81 1.52
C GLY A 19 -10.21 15.43 2.95
N CYS A 20 -10.89 16.00 3.96
CA CYS A 20 -10.67 15.67 5.36
C CYS A 20 -10.95 14.19 5.67
N LEU A 21 -11.97 13.61 5.05
CA LEU A 21 -12.31 12.20 5.22
C LEU A 21 -11.23 11.29 4.65
N ALA A 22 -10.65 11.64 3.49
CA ALA A 22 -9.50 10.93 2.92
C ALA A 22 -8.23 11.04 3.79
N VAL A 23 -8.03 12.18 4.46
CA VAL A 23 -6.95 12.31 5.46
C VAL A 23 -7.23 11.40 6.65
N ALA A 24 -8.46 11.43 7.20
CA ALA A 24 -8.84 10.63 8.36
C ALA A 24 -8.68 9.12 8.11
N GLU A 25 -9.06 8.64 6.91
CA GLU A 25 -8.91 7.24 6.49
C GLU A 25 -7.44 6.76 6.59
N LYS A 26 -6.46 7.64 6.29
CA LYS A 26 -5.03 7.30 6.40
C LYS A 26 -4.55 7.07 7.83
N PHE A 27 -5.23 7.62 8.83
CA PHE A 27 -4.86 7.47 10.24
C PHE A 27 -5.73 6.46 10.98
N ILE A 28 -6.92 6.20 10.46
CA ILE A 28 -7.95 5.39 11.10
C ILE A 28 -8.35 4.29 10.10
N PRO A 29 -7.80 3.07 10.21
CA PRO A 29 -8.15 1.95 9.33
C PRO A 29 -9.53 1.35 9.65
N LEU A 30 -10.51 2.17 10.08
CA LEU A 30 -11.86 1.72 10.43
C LEU A 30 -12.69 1.36 9.20
N LEU A 31 -12.35 1.85 8.00
CA LEU A 31 -13.09 1.60 6.76
C LEU A 31 -12.15 1.29 5.59
N PRO A 32 -12.42 0.23 4.79
CA PRO A 32 -11.72 0.03 3.52
C PRO A 32 -12.02 1.21 2.57
N SER A 33 -10.99 1.93 2.09
CA SER A 33 -11.13 3.05 1.11
C SER A 33 -12.12 2.77 -0.02
N TYR A 34 -12.15 1.54 -0.52
CA TYR A 34 -12.99 1.12 -1.64
C TYR A 34 -14.47 1.43 -1.43
N VAL A 35 -14.97 1.08 -0.25
CA VAL A 35 -16.38 1.29 0.11
C VAL A 35 -16.63 2.79 0.20
N LEU A 36 -15.73 3.52 0.85
CA LEU A 36 -15.83 4.96 1.01
C LEU A 36 -15.82 5.69 -0.35
N LEU A 37 -14.84 5.40 -1.21
CA LEU A 37 -14.68 6.03 -2.53
C LEU A 37 -15.86 5.70 -3.45
N MET A 38 -16.38 4.48 -3.39
CA MET A 38 -17.56 4.12 -4.17
C MET A 38 -18.83 4.78 -3.65
N LEU A 39 -19.01 4.86 -2.32
CA LEU A 39 -20.09 5.63 -1.70
C LEU A 39 -20.03 7.11 -2.08
N LEU A 40 -18.83 7.70 -2.04
CA LEU A 40 -18.62 9.07 -2.53
C LEU A 40 -19.02 9.21 -4.00
N GLY A 41 -18.59 8.27 -4.85
CA GLY A 41 -18.94 8.25 -6.26
C GLY A 41 -20.46 8.25 -6.52
N LEU A 42 -21.24 7.52 -5.71
CA LEU A 42 -22.70 7.47 -5.83
C LEU A 42 -23.38 8.81 -5.53
N THR A 43 -22.75 9.66 -4.70
CA THR A 43 -23.27 10.98 -4.33
C THR A 43 -22.93 12.08 -5.34
N VAL A 44 -22.03 11.80 -6.30
CA VAL A 44 -21.57 12.78 -7.27
C VAL A 44 -22.65 13.04 -8.34
N PRO A 45 -23.06 14.31 -8.57
CA PRO A 45 -24.15 14.62 -9.49
C PRO A 45 -23.75 14.57 -10.97
N ASP A 46 -22.53 14.98 -11.31
CA ASP A 46 -22.08 15.14 -12.70
C ASP A 46 -20.57 14.86 -12.87
N GLY A 47 -20.11 14.83 -14.13
CA GLY A 47 -18.74 14.49 -14.48
C GLY A 47 -17.69 15.51 -14.03
N THR A 48 -18.04 16.80 -13.94
CA THR A 48 -17.14 17.83 -13.40
C THR A 48 -16.95 17.60 -11.91
N MET A 49 -18.05 17.36 -11.19
CA MET A 49 -18.01 17.03 -9.77
C MET A 49 -17.26 15.72 -9.49
N LEU A 50 -17.30 14.76 -10.41
CA LEU A 50 -16.50 13.52 -10.33
C LEU A 50 -15.01 13.84 -10.36
N ALA A 51 -14.57 14.63 -11.35
CA ALA A 51 -13.18 15.02 -11.49
C ALA A 51 -12.68 15.78 -10.25
N THR A 52 -13.45 16.75 -9.74
CA THR A 52 -13.08 17.49 -8.52
C THR A 52 -13.05 16.60 -7.27
N THR A 53 -13.94 15.61 -7.18
CA THR A 53 -13.95 14.64 -6.08
C THR A 53 -12.73 13.72 -6.12
N ILE A 54 -12.30 13.27 -7.30
CA ILE A 54 -11.05 12.51 -7.49
C ILE A 54 -9.86 13.36 -7.03
N LEU A 55 -9.81 14.63 -7.41
CA LEU A 55 -8.72 15.53 -7.01
C LEU A 55 -8.73 15.80 -5.51
N ALA A 56 -9.89 16.06 -4.90
CA ALA A 56 -10.03 16.32 -3.47
C ALA A 56 -9.61 15.10 -2.62
N THR A 57 -10.08 13.89 -2.99
CA THR A 57 -9.71 12.65 -2.30
C THR A 57 -8.22 12.32 -2.46
N SER A 58 -7.65 12.59 -3.64
CA SER A 58 -6.22 12.40 -3.90
C SER A 58 -5.37 13.39 -3.10
N ALA A 59 -5.77 14.66 -3.04
CA ALA A 59 -5.10 15.68 -2.24
C ALA A 59 -5.12 15.32 -0.74
N GLY A 60 -6.27 14.90 -0.21
CA GLY A 60 -6.38 14.42 1.17
C GLY A 60 -5.49 13.20 1.43
N SER A 61 -5.43 12.26 0.49
CA SER A 61 -4.56 11.08 0.57
C SER A 61 -3.07 11.44 0.59
N VAL A 62 -2.66 12.44 -0.20
CA VAL A 62 -1.28 12.98 -0.20
C VAL A 62 -0.97 13.65 1.13
N VAL A 63 -1.88 14.46 1.68
CA VAL A 63 -1.69 15.11 2.99
C VAL A 63 -1.54 14.06 4.10
N GLY A 64 -2.38 13.03 4.12
CA GLY A 64 -2.24 11.92 5.06
C GLY A 64 -0.90 11.18 4.89
N ALA A 65 -0.46 10.96 3.64
CA ALA A 65 0.85 10.35 3.37
C ALA A 65 2.00 11.24 3.87
N LEU A 66 1.91 12.55 3.71
CA LEU A 66 2.91 13.50 4.20
C LEU A 66 3.02 13.48 5.72
N GLY A 67 1.90 13.30 6.44
CA GLY A 67 1.92 13.09 7.89
C GLY A 67 2.76 11.87 8.31
N TRP A 68 2.51 10.72 7.67
CA TRP A 68 3.29 9.50 7.91
C TRP A 68 4.76 9.61 7.48
N TYR A 69 5.03 10.28 6.37
CA TYR A 69 6.39 10.58 5.90
C TYR A 69 7.13 11.48 6.89
N GLY A 70 6.47 12.54 7.38
CA GLY A 70 7.02 13.43 8.40
C GLY A 70 7.33 12.69 9.70
N LEU A 71 6.44 11.82 10.14
CA LEU A 71 6.63 10.98 11.32
C LEU A 71 7.85 10.05 11.18
N GLY A 72 7.97 9.37 10.03
CA GLY A 72 9.13 8.53 9.73
C GLY A 72 10.43 9.32 9.71
N ARG A 73 10.42 10.51 9.10
CA ARG A 73 11.58 11.40 8.99
C ARG A 73 12.03 11.96 10.34
N ALA A 74 11.09 12.29 11.23
CA ALA A 74 11.36 12.86 12.54
C ALA A 74 11.85 11.82 13.57
N LEU A 75 11.27 10.61 13.54
CA LEU A 75 11.60 9.56 14.51
C LEU A 75 12.86 8.76 14.11
N GLY A 76 13.14 8.63 12.80
CA GLY A 76 14.29 7.90 12.28
C GLY A 76 14.22 6.38 12.46
N SER A 77 15.16 5.65 11.84
CA SER A 77 15.08 4.19 11.70
C SER A 77 14.97 3.45 13.03
N ARG A 78 15.81 3.80 14.01
CA ARG A 78 15.89 3.08 15.29
C ARG A 78 14.59 3.15 16.10
N ARG A 79 13.93 4.32 16.16
CA ARG A 79 12.67 4.48 16.90
C ARG A 79 11.51 3.83 16.16
N ILE A 80 11.45 4.01 14.84
CA ILE A 80 10.41 3.42 14.01
C ILE A 80 10.48 1.88 14.03
N GLU A 81 11.67 1.28 13.92
CA GLU A 81 11.82 -0.17 14.03
C GLU A 81 11.36 -0.71 15.38
N GLY A 82 11.65 0.02 16.47
CA GLY A 82 11.14 -0.30 17.80
C GLY A 82 9.61 -0.24 17.88
N LEU A 83 9.00 0.82 17.33
CA LEU A 83 7.55 0.98 17.27
C LEU A 83 6.89 -0.10 16.40
N VAL A 84 7.46 -0.44 15.25
CA VAL A 84 6.94 -1.50 14.38
C VAL A 84 7.06 -2.87 15.06
N THR A 85 8.13 -3.11 15.81
CA THR A 85 8.31 -4.37 16.54
C THR A 85 7.31 -4.52 17.69
N HIS A 86 7.06 -3.45 18.43
CA HIS A 86 6.20 -3.49 19.62
C HIS A 86 4.72 -3.27 19.32
N TYR A 87 4.41 -2.33 18.42
CA TYR A 87 3.04 -1.89 18.11
C TYR A 87 2.58 -2.26 16.69
N GLY A 88 3.45 -2.77 15.82
CA GLY A 88 3.10 -3.09 14.44
C GLY A 88 1.92 -4.07 14.31
N LYS A 89 1.71 -4.96 15.29
CA LYS A 89 0.55 -5.86 15.32
C LYS A 89 -0.79 -5.11 15.41
N PHE A 90 -0.84 -3.98 16.12
CA PHE A 90 -2.07 -3.18 16.26
C PHE A 90 -2.43 -2.43 14.98
N VAL A 91 -1.43 -2.08 14.18
CA VAL A 91 -1.61 -1.39 12.90
C VAL A 91 -1.38 -2.31 11.70
N LEU A 92 -1.48 -3.64 11.87
CA LEU A 92 -1.29 -4.65 10.82
C LEU A 92 0.05 -4.57 10.04
N LEU A 93 1.05 -3.85 10.56
CA LEU A 93 2.38 -3.71 9.98
C LEU A 93 3.34 -4.74 10.58
N ARG A 94 3.61 -5.82 9.85
CA ARG A 94 4.59 -6.82 10.28
C ARG A 94 6.02 -6.28 10.11
N PRO A 95 6.97 -6.57 11.02
CA PRO A 95 8.39 -6.20 10.84
C PRO A 95 8.99 -6.72 9.53
N SER A 96 8.56 -7.89 9.07
CA SER A 96 8.98 -8.44 7.77
C SER A 96 8.49 -7.60 6.59
N LEU A 97 7.26 -7.10 6.63
CA LEU A 97 6.70 -6.24 5.60
C LEU A 97 7.43 -4.88 5.58
N TYR A 98 7.66 -4.29 6.76
CA TYR A 98 8.43 -3.05 6.87
C TYR A 98 9.83 -3.18 6.25
N ARG A 99 10.56 -4.27 6.55
CA ARG A 99 11.87 -4.53 5.93
C ARG A 99 11.77 -4.70 4.41
N GLN A 100 10.78 -5.45 3.91
CA GLN A 100 10.57 -5.62 2.47
C GLN A 100 10.29 -4.29 1.76
N LEU A 101 9.48 -3.41 2.34
CA LEU A 101 9.22 -2.09 1.79
C LEU A 101 10.48 -1.22 1.78
N THR A 102 11.26 -1.27 2.88
CA THR A 102 12.55 -0.56 2.99
C THR A 102 13.55 -1.05 1.94
N ASP A 103 13.64 -2.36 1.71
CA ASP A 103 14.50 -2.96 0.69
C ASP A 103 14.00 -2.68 -0.73
N ALA A 104 12.68 -2.63 -0.95
CA ALA A 104 12.11 -2.25 -2.25
C ALA A 104 12.53 -0.84 -2.64
N TYR A 105 12.60 0.07 -1.66
CA TYR A 105 13.13 1.41 -1.87
C TYR A 105 14.61 1.42 -2.27
N ARG A 106 15.41 0.35 -2.19
CA ARG A 106 16.76 0.36 -2.78
C ARG A 106 16.74 0.46 -4.32
N GLY A 107 15.61 0.14 -4.95
CA GLY A 107 15.39 0.37 -6.38
C GLY A 107 14.95 1.82 -6.67
N ASN A 108 14.21 2.02 -7.77
CA ASN A 108 13.71 3.36 -8.10
C ASN A 108 12.57 3.78 -7.16
N HIS A 109 12.87 4.69 -6.23
CA HIS A 109 11.95 5.20 -5.21
C HIS A 109 10.63 5.74 -5.77
N PHE A 110 10.65 6.35 -6.96
CA PHE A 110 9.46 6.90 -7.60
C PHE A 110 8.49 5.78 -7.97
N TRP A 111 8.96 4.76 -8.70
CA TRP A 111 8.14 3.62 -9.11
C TRP A 111 7.68 2.78 -7.93
N VAL A 112 8.54 2.58 -6.92
CA VAL A 112 8.17 1.87 -5.69
C VAL A 112 7.01 2.56 -4.99
N THR A 113 7.06 3.89 -4.89
CA THR A 113 5.96 4.67 -4.30
C THR A 113 4.71 4.59 -5.17
N LEU A 114 4.81 4.87 -6.47
CA LEU A 114 3.67 4.91 -7.39
C LEU A 114 2.94 3.56 -7.46
N ILE A 115 3.67 2.47 -7.65
CA ILE A 115 3.08 1.11 -7.73
C ILE A 115 2.58 0.69 -6.36
N GLY A 116 3.31 0.98 -5.28
CA GLY A 116 2.83 0.60 -3.96
C GLY A 116 1.58 1.36 -3.52
N GLN A 117 1.26 2.54 -4.10
CA GLN A 117 -0.03 3.21 -3.85
C GLN A 117 -1.23 2.44 -4.42
N THR A 118 -1.03 1.60 -5.45
CA THR A 118 -2.09 0.79 -6.05
C THR A 118 -2.26 -0.57 -5.36
N LEU A 119 -1.46 -0.85 -4.33
CA LEU A 119 -1.53 -2.07 -3.55
C LEU A 119 -2.26 -1.80 -2.21
N PRO A 120 -3.41 -2.44 -1.95
CA PRO A 120 -4.25 -2.28 -0.77
C PRO A 120 -3.48 -2.13 0.54
N THR A 121 -2.63 -3.11 0.80
CA THR A 121 -1.89 -3.28 2.06
C THR A 121 -0.70 -2.34 2.10
N VAL A 122 -0.01 -2.18 0.97
CA VAL A 122 1.26 -1.45 0.89
C VAL A 122 1.05 0.06 0.96
N ARG A 123 0.02 0.61 0.32
CA ARG A 123 -0.22 2.06 0.20
C ARG A 123 -0.35 2.79 1.54
N ILE A 124 -0.78 2.08 2.58
CA ILE A 124 -0.93 2.62 3.94
C ILE A 124 0.45 2.82 4.57
N TYR A 125 1.37 1.90 4.33
CA TYR A 125 2.66 1.87 5.03
C TYR A 125 3.80 2.53 4.26
N LEU A 126 3.71 2.77 2.94
CA LEU A 126 4.81 3.31 2.12
C LEU A 126 5.44 4.60 2.65
N ALA A 127 4.61 5.49 3.18
CA ALA A 127 5.04 6.82 3.59
C ALA A 127 6.05 6.79 4.76
N LEU A 128 5.86 5.85 5.68
CA LEU A 128 6.67 5.73 6.90
C LEU A 128 8.15 5.34 6.63
N PRO A 129 8.47 4.25 5.90
CA PRO A 129 9.85 3.95 5.49
C PRO A 129 10.41 5.01 4.53
N ALA A 130 9.60 5.60 3.64
CA ALA A 130 10.04 6.71 2.78
C ALA A 130 10.54 7.91 3.61
N GLY A 131 9.84 8.23 4.70
CA GLY A 131 10.25 9.24 5.66
C GLY A 131 11.54 8.87 6.40
N VAL A 132 11.63 7.64 6.90
CA VAL A 132 12.82 7.11 7.60
C VAL A 132 14.07 7.18 6.72
N LEU A 133 13.93 6.80 5.44
CA LEU A 133 15.00 6.83 4.44
C LEU A 133 15.30 8.25 3.94
N ARG A 134 14.53 9.26 4.36
CA ARG A 134 14.69 10.67 3.97
C ARG A 134 14.68 10.86 2.45
N LEU A 135 13.82 10.13 1.75
CA LEU A 135 13.64 10.25 0.30
C LEU A 135 13.29 11.68 -0.09
N GLU A 136 13.64 12.12 -1.30
CA GLU A 136 13.32 13.48 -1.75
C GLU A 136 11.80 13.74 -1.66
N PRO A 137 11.34 14.76 -0.89
CA PRO A 137 9.92 14.99 -0.68
C PRO A 137 9.14 15.25 -1.98
N ARG A 138 9.76 15.94 -2.94
CA ARG A 138 9.11 16.28 -4.22
C ARG A 138 8.78 15.03 -5.03
N ALA A 139 9.76 14.15 -5.22
CA ALA A 139 9.57 12.88 -5.91
C ALA A 139 8.52 12.00 -5.20
N PHE A 140 8.56 11.93 -3.87
CA PHE A 140 7.60 11.18 -3.07
C PHE A 140 6.17 11.71 -3.23
N VAL A 141 5.98 13.04 -3.17
CA VAL A 141 4.66 13.68 -3.31
C VAL A 141 4.12 13.46 -4.72
N MET A 142 4.93 13.64 -5.76
CA MET A 142 4.49 13.42 -7.15
C MET A 142 4.08 11.97 -7.39
N ALA A 143 4.93 11.01 -6.98
CA ALA A 143 4.60 9.59 -7.10
C ALA A 143 3.34 9.21 -6.33
N THR A 144 3.18 9.76 -5.12
CA THR A 144 2.00 9.54 -4.28
C THR A 144 0.75 10.14 -4.91
N ALA A 145 0.81 11.38 -5.40
CA ALA A 145 -0.33 12.04 -6.04
C ALA A 145 -0.83 11.24 -7.25
N ILE A 146 0.08 10.87 -8.15
CA ILE A 146 -0.25 10.04 -9.33
C ILE A 146 -0.83 8.69 -8.90
N GLY A 147 -0.18 8.01 -7.96
CA GLY A 147 -0.64 6.73 -7.45
C GLY A 147 -2.03 6.81 -6.81
N THR A 148 -2.30 7.88 -6.04
CA THR A 148 -3.62 8.08 -5.41
C THR A 148 -4.71 8.38 -6.41
N VAL A 149 -4.41 9.09 -7.50
CA VAL A 149 -5.38 9.31 -8.59
C VAL A 149 -5.68 7.99 -9.30
N ILE A 150 -4.65 7.21 -9.67
CA ILE A 150 -4.79 5.89 -10.29
C ILE A 150 -5.63 4.96 -9.40
N TRP A 151 -5.45 5.05 -8.08
CA TRP A 151 -6.21 4.28 -7.13
C TRP A 151 -7.65 4.76 -6.94
N ASN A 152 -7.87 6.07 -6.76
CA ASN A 152 -9.17 6.62 -6.41
C ASN A 152 -10.13 6.64 -7.60
N MET A 153 -9.62 6.92 -8.80
CA MET A 153 -10.41 7.12 -10.00
C MET A 153 -11.32 5.93 -10.33
N PRO A 154 -10.85 4.66 -10.37
CA PRO A 154 -11.72 3.52 -10.68
C PRO A 154 -12.89 3.37 -9.70
N PHE A 155 -12.65 3.53 -8.39
CA PHE A 155 -13.70 3.34 -7.38
C PHE A 155 -14.73 4.48 -7.40
N LEU A 156 -14.28 5.73 -7.54
CA LEU A 156 -15.18 6.88 -7.66
C LEU A 156 -15.99 6.80 -8.96
N THR A 157 -15.36 6.42 -10.07
CA THR A 157 -16.04 6.26 -11.36
C THR A 157 -17.04 5.11 -11.33
N LEU A 158 -16.69 4.00 -10.69
CA LEU A 158 -17.60 2.87 -10.50
C LEU A 158 -18.81 3.26 -9.66
N GLY A 159 -18.59 3.96 -8.54
CA GLY A 159 -19.68 4.51 -7.72
C GLY A 159 -20.57 5.46 -8.52
N TYR A 160 -19.97 6.37 -9.28
CA TYR A 160 -20.71 7.30 -10.14
C TYR A 160 -21.52 6.57 -11.21
N ALA A 161 -20.97 5.52 -11.84
CA ALA A 161 -21.68 4.73 -12.84
C ALA A 161 -22.84 3.92 -12.26
N LEU A 162 -22.71 3.47 -11.01
CA LEU A 162 -23.73 2.67 -10.32
C LEU A 162 -24.85 3.51 -9.68
N ARG A 163 -24.80 4.84 -9.79
CA ARG A 163 -25.83 5.72 -9.20
C ARG A 163 -27.21 5.39 -9.77
N GLY A 164 -28.19 5.16 -8.90
CA GLY A 164 -29.55 4.80 -9.29
C GLY A 164 -29.76 3.33 -9.71
N SER A 165 -28.73 2.48 -9.65
CA SER A 165 -28.85 1.05 -10.03
C SER A 165 -29.48 0.15 -8.96
N GLY A 166 -29.72 0.67 -7.74
CA GLY A 166 -30.29 -0.08 -6.61
C GLY A 166 -29.34 -1.08 -5.94
N HIS A 167 -28.11 -1.22 -6.41
CA HIS A 167 -27.11 -2.10 -5.78
C HIS A 167 -26.65 -1.54 -4.43
N ASP A 168 -26.51 -2.42 -3.44
CA ASP A 168 -25.91 -2.06 -2.16
C ASP A 168 -24.39 -1.80 -2.31
N PRO A 169 -23.92 -0.57 -2.08
CA PRO A 169 -22.52 -0.21 -2.26
C PRO A 169 -21.61 -0.91 -1.25
N VAL A 170 -22.13 -1.27 -0.07
CA VAL A 170 -21.34 -1.96 0.95
C VAL A 170 -21.00 -3.37 0.47
N SER A 171 -22.01 -4.09 -0.01
CA SER A 171 -21.85 -5.44 -0.59
C SER A 171 -20.90 -5.46 -1.79
N LEU A 172 -21.05 -4.50 -2.72
CA LEU A 172 -20.20 -4.46 -3.92
C LEU A 172 -18.75 -4.07 -3.56
N GLY A 173 -18.58 -3.12 -2.64
CA GLY A 173 -17.26 -2.73 -2.14
C GLY A 173 -16.57 -3.88 -1.40
N PHE A 174 -17.31 -4.70 -0.66
CA PHE A 174 -16.79 -5.90 -0.02
C PHE A 174 -16.24 -6.90 -1.04
N TRP A 175 -16.99 -7.20 -2.11
CA TRP A 175 -16.52 -8.12 -3.16
C TRP A 175 -15.30 -7.57 -3.92
N VAL A 176 -15.26 -6.27 -4.18
CA VAL A 176 -14.09 -5.60 -4.76
C VAL A 176 -12.86 -5.79 -3.87
N VAL A 177 -13.00 -5.64 -2.55
CA VAL A 177 -11.92 -5.91 -1.59
C VAL A 177 -11.45 -7.35 -1.67
N VAL A 178 -12.39 -8.31 -1.66
CA VAL A 178 -12.08 -9.74 -1.74
C VAL A 178 -11.27 -10.06 -3.00
N VAL A 179 -11.71 -9.55 -4.16
CA VAL A 179 -11.01 -9.75 -5.44
C VAL A 179 -9.61 -9.14 -5.43
N LEU A 180 -9.46 -7.90 -4.93
CA LEU A 180 -8.16 -7.24 -4.89
C LEU A 180 -7.18 -7.93 -3.93
N ILE A 181 -7.63 -8.37 -2.76
CA ILE A 181 -6.82 -9.16 -1.83
C ILE A 181 -6.45 -10.51 -2.45
N ALA A 182 -7.37 -11.16 -3.16
CA ALA A 182 -7.09 -12.41 -3.85
C ALA A 182 -6.03 -12.24 -4.94
N ILE A 183 -6.09 -11.15 -5.71
CA ILE A 183 -5.08 -10.79 -6.72
C ILE A 183 -3.73 -10.52 -6.04
N GLU A 184 -3.70 -9.73 -4.96
CA GLU A 184 -2.48 -9.46 -4.20
C GLU A 184 -1.83 -10.76 -3.70
N LEU A 185 -2.63 -11.67 -3.14
CA LEU A 185 -2.16 -12.98 -2.68
C LEU A 185 -1.65 -13.85 -3.84
N ALA A 186 -2.34 -13.88 -4.97
CA ALA A 186 -1.94 -14.62 -6.16
C ALA A 186 -0.59 -14.11 -6.72
N LEU A 187 -0.42 -12.79 -6.81
CA LEU A 187 0.84 -12.17 -7.23
C LEU A 187 1.98 -12.51 -6.25
N LEU A 188 1.73 -12.44 -4.94
CA LEU A 188 2.71 -12.81 -3.92
C LEU A 188 3.11 -14.29 -4.01
N LEU A 189 2.14 -15.19 -4.18
CA LEU A 189 2.41 -16.62 -4.32
C LEU A 189 3.17 -16.91 -5.62
N GLY A 190 2.72 -16.35 -6.75
CA GLY A 190 3.39 -16.47 -8.05
C GLY A 190 4.84 -15.99 -8.00
N PHE A 191 5.11 -14.85 -7.37
CA PHE A 191 6.47 -14.35 -7.16
C PHE A 191 7.33 -15.30 -6.31
N ARG A 192 6.77 -15.87 -5.23
CA ARG A 192 7.49 -16.85 -4.40
C ARG A 192 7.79 -18.14 -5.15
N PHE A 193 6.87 -18.63 -5.97
CA PHE A 193 7.09 -19.79 -6.82
C PHE A 193 8.16 -19.51 -7.86
N TYR A 194 8.09 -18.38 -8.56
CA TYR A 194 9.09 -17.97 -9.54
C TYR A 194 10.50 -17.86 -8.94
N LYS A 195 10.63 -17.24 -7.75
CA LYS A 195 11.92 -17.10 -7.06
C LYS A 195 12.48 -18.44 -6.56
N ARG A 196 11.61 -19.38 -6.18
CA ARG A 196 12.01 -20.77 -5.83
C ARG A 196 12.52 -21.52 -7.05
N SER A 197 11.89 -21.36 -8.21
CA SER A 197 12.33 -21.99 -9.47
C SER A 197 13.65 -21.44 -9.99
N LEU A 198 14.00 -20.20 -9.65
CA LEU A 198 15.27 -19.55 -10.00
C LEU A 198 16.41 -19.78 -8.99
N THR A 199 16.20 -20.52 -7.91
CA THR A 199 17.31 -20.96 -7.03
C THR A 199 17.85 -22.26 -7.62
N PRO A 200 18.97 -22.25 -8.38
CA PRO A 200 19.51 -23.48 -8.93
C PRO A 200 19.95 -24.33 -7.76
N ARG A 201 19.56 -25.61 -7.74
CA ARG A 201 20.26 -26.64 -6.95
C ARG A 201 21.72 -26.59 -7.40
N ARG A 202 22.59 -25.84 -6.71
CA ARG A 202 24.03 -25.89 -6.93
C ARG A 202 24.50 -27.27 -6.50
N PHE A 203 24.70 -28.12 -7.50
CA PHE A 203 25.57 -29.29 -7.57
C PHE A 203 26.03 -29.84 -6.22
N ALA A 204 25.35 -30.89 -5.75
CA ALA A 204 25.99 -31.87 -4.91
C ALA A 204 26.80 -32.80 -5.82
N GLU A 205 28.03 -32.41 -6.14
CA GLU A 205 29.02 -33.35 -6.65
C GLU A 205 30.38 -32.95 -6.08
N PRO A 206 30.81 -33.55 -4.95
CA PRO A 206 32.20 -33.45 -4.54
C PRO A 206 33.03 -34.25 -5.55
N LEU A 207 33.91 -33.57 -6.29
CA LEU A 207 35.01 -34.20 -7.02
C LEU A 207 35.70 -35.22 -6.10
N ALA A 208 35.61 -36.51 -6.44
CA ALA A 208 36.49 -37.52 -5.89
C ALA A 208 37.91 -37.26 -6.42
N LEU A 209 38.73 -36.57 -5.62
CA LEU A 209 40.16 -36.48 -5.88
C LEU A 209 40.83 -37.80 -5.46
N PRO A 210 41.74 -38.36 -6.28
CA PRO A 210 42.36 -39.64 -5.99
C PRO A 210 43.27 -39.53 -4.76
N SER A 211 42.96 -40.31 -3.72
CA SER A 211 43.77 -40.38 -2.52
C SER A 211 45.02 -41.24 -2.75
N ARG A 212 46.15 -40.54 -2.85
CA ARG A 212 47.48 -40.90 -2.30
C ARG A 212 48.11 -42.23 -2.75
N LEU A 213 49.23 -42.11 -3.46
CA LEU A 213 50.25 -43.16 -3.58
C LEU A 213 50.81 -43.49 -2.19
N PRO A 214 51.02 -44.79 -1.84
CA PRO A 214 51.72 -45.16 -0.64
C PRO A 214 53.19 -44.73 -0.73
N VAL A 215 53.63 -44.08 0.34
CA VAL A 215 55.03 -43.81 0.67
C VAL A 215 55.75 -45.16 0.77
N GLU A 216 56.87 -45.31 0.07
CA GLU A 216 57.77 -46.43 0.28
C GLU A 216 58.32 -46.40 1.72
N GLU A 217 57.95 -47.41 2.52
CA GLU A 217 58.70 -47.85 3.67
C GLU A 217 59.52 -49.08 3.25
N GLY A 218 60.79 -49.09 3.67
CA GLY A 218 61.87 -49.77 2.97
C GLY A 218 62.02 -51.28 3.18
N ALA A 219 62.92 -51.83 2.35
CA ALA A 219 63.80 -52.95 2.62
C ALA A 219 65.06 -52.79 1.74
#